data_AF-A0A661C5B6-F1
#
_entry.id   AF-A0A661C5B6-F1
#
_cell.length_a   1.000
_cell.length_b   1.000
_cell.length_c   1.000
_cell.angle_alpha   90.00
_cell.angle_beta   90.00
_cell.angle_gamma   90.00
#
_symmetry.space_group_name_H-M   'P 1'
#
loop_
_entity.id
_entity.type
_entity.pdbx_description
1 polymer ?
#
loop_
_entity_poly.entity_id
_entity_poly.type
_entity_poly.pdbx_seq_one_letter_code
_entity_poly.pdbx_strand_id
1 'polypeptide(L)'
;MRNNFLITTLLISSLATASINVAASELEDAVSAMRIGDFAEAYCIMRPLAERGDADAQYNIGWMYMNGYGLRVNDTLALEWWNKASRQGNVDASFSIGMLYSLGDGEVRKNSQKAIDYYLLALNDGHEDAVIILQSMMMRNDPEIRVRMPSIIDQYGSLFGQVRQVKARTLNVRNGPSVESKIVTQLMSGQNVLEMDKQGKWSQVAILHNDGIDESIRDRAVWVYNPLLESATSSD
;
A
#
# COMPACT_ATOMS: atom_id res chain seq x y z
N MET A 1 -49.62 -29.41 8.68
CA MET A 1 -48.75 -28.75 7.67
C MET A 1 -47.56 -28.06 8.35
N ARG A 2 -46.60 -28.81 8.91
CA ARG A 2 -45.47 -28.21 9.67
C ARG A 2 -44.11 -28.91 9.47
N ASN A 3 -44.00 -29.84 8.52
CA ASN A 3 -42.78 -30.62 8.26
C ASN A 3 -42.00 -30.22 6.99
N ASN A 4 -42.53 -29.37 6.11
CA ASN A 4 -41.80 -28.98 4.89
C ASN A 4 -40.77 -27.87 5.12
N PHE A 5 -40.93 -27.04 6.15
CA PHE A 5 -40.02 -25.91 6.39
C PHE A 5 -38.63 -26.33 6.91
N LEU A 6 -38.57 -27.38 7.74
CA LEU A 6 -37.30 -27.84 8.34
C LEU A 6 -36.42 -28.60 7.33
N ILE A 7 -37.03 -29.36 6.42
CA ILE A 7 -36.32 -30.15 5.40
C ILE A 7 -35.69 -29.23 4.35
N THR A 8 -36.37 -28.17 3.92
CA THR A 8 -35.82 -27.21 2.96
C THR A 8 -34.64 -26.44 3.52
N THR A 9 -34.68 -26.02 4.79
CA THR A 9 -33.55 -25.31 5.42
C THR A 9 -32.30 -26.17 5.58
N LEU A 10 -32.45 -27.46 5.90
CA LEU A 10 -31.33 -28.39 6.04
C LEU A 10 -30.66 -28.72 4.69
N LEU A 11 -31.46 -28.91 3.63
CA LEU A 11 -30.95 -29.18 2.28
C LEU A 11 -30.20 -27.97 1.68
N ILE A 12 -30.69 -26.75 1.89
CA ILE A 12 -30.02 -25.53 1.42
C ILE A 12 -28.70 -25.34 2.15
N SER A 13 -28.68 -25.56 3.47
CA SER A 13 -27.44 -25.46 4.26
C SER A 13 -26.40 -26.51 3.84
N SER A 14 -26.79 -27.77 3.63
CA SER A 14 -25.86 -28.84 3.24
C SER A 14 -25.32 -28.67 1.82
N LEU A 15 -26.15 -28.17 0.90
CA LEU A 15 -25.75 -27.89 -0.48
C LEU A 15 -24.81 -26.70 -0.55
N ALA A 16 -25.09 -25.63 0.22
CA ALA A 16 -24.19 -24.48 0.34
C ALA A 16 -22.81 -24.87 0.88
N THR A 17 -22.75 -25.70 1.93
CA THR A 17 -21.46 -26.19 2.47
C THR A 17 -20.70 -27.07 1.49
N ALA A 18 -21.40 -27.91 0.70
CA ALA A 18 -20.76 -28.74 -0.32
C ALA A 18 -20.21 -27.90 -1.47
N SER A 19 -20.96 -26.88 -1.94
CA SER A 19 -20.50 -25.96 -3.00
C SER A 19 -19.30 -25.11 -2.58
N ILE A 20 -19.23 -24.70 -1.32
CA ILE A 20 -18.07 -23.96 -0.77
C ILE A 20 -16.82 -24.85 -0.74
N ASN A 21 -16.94 -26.11 -0.29
CA ASN A 21 -15.82 -27.04 -0.24
C ASN A 21 -15.29 -27.41 -1.64
N VAL A 22 -16.17 -27.49 -2.65
CA VAL A 22 -15.76 -27.78 -4.03
C VAL A 22 -15.00 -26.59 -4.63
N ALA A 23 -15.49 -25.35 -4.44
CA ALA A 23 -14.81 -24.16 -4.96
C ALA A 23 -13.40 -23.97 -4.36
N ALA A 24 -13.24 -24.22 -3.05
CA ALA A 24 -11.94 -24.17 -2.40
C ALA A 24 -10.95 -25.20 -2.97
N SER A 25 -11.43 -26.43 -3.22
CA SER A 25 -10.63 -27.48 -3.87
C SER A 25 -10.25 -27.13 -5.31
N GLU A 26 -11.17 -26.54 -6.08
CA GLU A 26 -10.92 -26.13 -7.47
C GLU A 26 -9.82 -25.05 -7.55
N LEU A 27 -9.80 -24.10 -6.60
CA LEU A 27 -8.75 -23.08 -6.55
C LEU A 27 -7.38 -23.67 -6.16
N GLU A 28 -7.33 -24.63 -5.22
CA GLU A 28 -6.10 -25.32 -4.84
C GLU A 28 -5.47 -26.10 -6.00
N ASP A 29 -6.30 -26.73 -6.84
CA ASP A 29 -5.86 -27.42 -8.05
C ASP A 29 -5.24 -26.42 -9.05
N ALA A 30 -5.87 -25.26 -9.23
CA ALA A 30 -5.33 -24.21 -10.09
C ALA A 30 -3.99 -23.66 -9.57
N VAL A 31 -3.87 -23.40 -8.26
CA VAL A 31 -2.62 -22.94 -7.64
C VAL A 31 -1.53 -24.01 -7.76
N SER A 32 -1.90 -25.28 -7.65
CA SER A 32 -0.99 -26.41 -7.86
C SER A 32 -0.48 -26.46 -9.30
N ALA A 33 -1.35 -26.25 -10.29
CA ALA A 33 -0.99 -26.13 -11.70
C ALA A 33 -0.02 -24.94 -11.95
N MET A 34 -0.29 -23.78 -11.35
CA MET A 34 0.62 -22.63 -11.39
C MET A 34 2.00 -22.96 -10.81
N ARG A 35 2.04 -23.68 -9.68
CA ARG A 35 3.30 -24.05 -9.01
C ARG A 35 4.19 -24.94 -9.86
N ILE A 36 3.62 -25.79 -10.70
CA ILE A 36 4.37 -26.65 -11.65
C ILE A 36 4.58 -25.99 -13.02
N GLY A 37 4.10 -24.75 -13.20
CA GLY A 37 4.27 -23.97 -14.43
C GLY A 37 3.23 -24.26 -15.51
N ASP A 38 2.18 -25.03 -15.22
CA ASP A 38 1.08 -25.27 -16.17
C ASP A 38 0.03 -24.16 -16.06
N PHE A 39 0.37 -23.02 -16.64
CA PHE A 39 -0.48 -21.83 -16.60
C PHE A 39 -1.72 -21.95 -17.51
N ALA A 40 -1.70 -22.83 -18.52
CA ALA A 40 -2.87 -23.05 -19.36
C ALA A 40 -3.96 -23.82 -18.60
N GLU A 41 -3.57 -24.89 -17.90
CA GLU A 41 -4.44 -25.65 -16.99
C GLU A 41 -4.97 -24.73 -15.88
N ALA A 42 -4.08 -23.97 -15.23
CA ALA A 42 -4.45 -23.05 -14.16
C ALA A 42 -5.51 -22.02 -14.61
N TYR A 43 -5.33 -21.42 -15.79
CA TYR A 43 -6.32 -20.48 -16.34
C TYR A 43 -7.66 -21.17 -16.62
N CYS A 44 -7.63 -22.39 -17.16
CA CYS A 44 -8.84 -23.16 -17.47
C CYS A 44 -9.68 -23.41 -16.22
N ILE A 45 -9.02 -23.73 -15.09
CA ILE A 45 -9.68 -23.97 -13.80
C ILE A 45 -10.17 -22.65 -13.17
N MET A 46 -9.34 -21.61 -13.15
CA MET A 46 -9.68 -20.33 -12.51
C MET A 46 -10.76 -19.54 -13.25
N ARG A 47 -10.83 -19.63 -14.57
CA ARG A 47 -11.74 -18.79 -15.35
C ARG A 47 -13.22 -18.97 -14.95
N PRO A 48 -13.77 -20.19 -14.84
CA PRO A 48 -15.12 -20.41 -14.32
C PRO A 48 -15.33 -19.96 -12.86
N LEU A 49 -14.31 -20.08 -12.00
CA LEU A 49 -14.36 -19.58 -10.62
C LEU A 49 -14.47 -18.05 -10.59
N ALA A 50 -13.60 -17.39 -11.34
CA ALA A 50 -13.56 -15.93 -11.43
C ALA A 50 -14.87 -15.35 -12.03
N GLU A 51 -15.46 -16.04 -13.00
CA GLU A 51 -16.76 -15.69 -13.59
C GLU A 51 -17.92 -15.88 -12.60
N ARG A 52 -17.81 -16.81 -11.64
CA ARG A 52 -18.76 -16.98 -10.52
C ARG A 52 -18.54 -16.01 -9.37
N GLY A 53 -17.52 -15.15 -9.47
CA GLY A 53 -17.24 -14.12 -8.48
C GLY A 53 -16.13 -14.46 -7.49
N ASP A 54 -15.41 -15.56 -7.65
CA ASP A 54 -14.30 -15.89 -6.74
C ASP A 54 -13.19 -14.83 -6.83
N ALA A 55 -12.92 -14.12 -5.73
CA ALA A 55 -12.03 -12.98 -5.72
C ALA A 55 -10.55 -13.37 -5.90
N ASP A 56 -10.15 -14.53 -5.40
CA ASP A 56 -8.77 -15.02 -5.50
C ASP A 56 -8.47 -15.53 -6.91
N ALA A 57 -9.43 -16.21 -7.55
CA ALA A 57 -9.36 -16.56 -8.95
C ALA A 57 -9.28 -15.31 -9.85
N GLN A 58 -10.10 -14.28 -9.57
CA GLN A 58 -10.01 -13.00 -10.27
C GLN A 58 -8.64 -12.34 -10.08
N TYR A 59 -8.11 -12.35 -8.86
CA TYR A 59 -6.79 -11.80 -8.58
C TYR A 59 -5.68 -12.51 -9.38
N ASN A 60 -5.67 -13.85 -9.34
CA ASN A 60 -4.68 -14.67 -10.02
C ASN A 60 -4.75 -14.54 -11.54
N ILE A 61 -5.96 -14.48 -12.13
CA ILE A 61 -6.11 -14.20 -13.56
C ILE A 61 -5.52 -12.83 -13.92
N GLY A 62 -5.75 -11.81 -13.09
CA GLY A 62 -5.13 -10.50 -13.29
C GLY A 62 -3.60 -10.57 -13.29
N TRP A 63 -3.02 -11.33 -12.35
CA TRP A 63 -1.59 -11.57 -12.28
C TRP A 63 -1.03 -12.31 -13.50
N MET A 64 -1.77 -13.28 -14.03
CA MET A 64 -1.40 -14.00 -15.25
C MET A 64 -1.39 -13.09 -16.48
N TYR A 65 -2.38 -12.21 -16.64
CA TYR A 65 -2.39 -11.21 -17.71
C TYR A 65 -1.26 -10.18 -17.56
N MET A 66 -0.91 -9.78 -16.34
CA MET A 66 0.19 -8.83 -16.12
C MET A 66 1.53 -9.43 -16.56
N ASN A 67 1.78 -10.69 -16.22
CA ASN A 67 3.09 -11.32 -16.44
C ASN A 67 3.18 -12.16 -17.72
N GLY A 68 2.07 -12.36 -18.42
CA GLY A 68 2.02 -13.18 -19.63
C GLY A 68 2.13 -14.69 -19.36
N TYR A 69 1.62 -15.16 -18.22
CA TYR A 69 1.67 -16.58 -17.84
C TYR A 69 0.48 -17.33 -18.44
N GLY A 70 0.76 -18.19 -19.43
CA GLY A 70 -0.27 -18.93 -20.17
C GLY A 70 -1.17 -18.04 -21.03
N LEU A 71 -0.94 -16.72 -21.01
CA LEU A 71 -1.73 -15.68 -21.67
C LEU A 71 -0.79 -14.66 -22.29
N ARG A 72 -1.28 -13.90 -23.28
CA ARG A 72 -0.55 -12.73 -23.77
C ARG A 72 -0.66 -11.60 -22.74
N VAL A 73 0.45 -10.90 -22.50
CA VAL A 73 0.48 -9.71 -21.61
C VAL A 73 -0.62 -8.72 -22.01
N ASN A 74 -1.42 -8.32 -21.03
CA ASN A 74 -2.48 -7.31 -21.17
C ASN A 74 -2.79 -6.68 -19.81
N ASP A 75 -2.16 -5.55 -19.56
CA ASP A 75 -2.27 -4.73 -18.35
C ASP A 75 -3.69 -4.16 -18.16
N THR A 76 -4.42 -3.83 -19.24
CA THR A 76 -5.81 -3.39 -19.16
C THR A 76 -6.72 -4.51 -18.64
N LEU A 77 -6.57 -5.74 -19.15
CA LEU A 77 -7.33 -6.90 -18.64
C LEU A 77 -6.90 -7.27 -17.22
N ALA A 78 -5.59 -7.17 -16.91
CA ALA A 78 -5.12 -7.37 -15.54
C ALA A 78 -5.80 -6.41 -14.56
N LEU A 79 -5.84 -5.12 -14.92
CA LEU A 79 -6.52 -4.10 -14.16
C LEU A 79 -8.03 -4.37 -14.02
N GLU A 80 -8.71 -4.82 -15.08
CA GLU A 80 -10.14 -5.17 -15.01
C GLU A 80 -10.41 -6.31 -14.02
N TRP A 81 -9.61 -7.37 -14.06
CA TRP A 81 -9.76 -8.51 -13.15
C TRP A 81 -9.43 -8.15 -11.71
N TRP A 82 -8.34 -7.43 -11.47
CA TRP A 82 -8.02 -6.92 -10.14
C TRP A 82 -9.08 -5.97 -9.60
N ASN A 83 -9.69 -5.11 -10.43
CA ASN A 83 -10.79 -4.26 -9.98
C ASN A 83 -11.99 -5.07 -9.48
N LYS A 84 -12.30 -6.21 -10.11
CA LYS A 84 -13.38 -7.09 -9.64
C LYS A 84 -13.02 -7.71 -8.28
N ALA A 85 -11.80 -8.19 -8.12
CA ALA A 85 -11.31 -8.78 -6.87
C ALA A 85 -11.26 -7.74 -5.73
N SER A 86 -10.71 -6.56 -6.00
CA SER A 86 -10.60 -5.44 -5.06
C SER A 86 -11.96 -4.99 -4.52
N ARG A 87 -13.00 -4.93 -5.38
CA ARG A 87 -14.38 -4.61 -4.93
C ARG A 87 -14.98 -5.63 -3.96
N GLN A 88 -14.40 -6.82 -3.89
CA GLN A 88 -14.80 -7.88 -2.97
C GLN A 88 -13.92 -7.92 -1.71
N GLY A 89 -13.01 -6.95 -1.55
CA GLY A 89 -12.08 -6.87 -0.43
C GLY A 89 -10.84 -7.74 -0.59
N ASN A 90 -10.53 -8.22 -1.81
CA ASN A 90 -9.24 -8.87 -2.04
C ASN A 90 -8.12 -7.83 -1.94
N VAL A 91 -7.32 -7.98 -0.89
CA VAL A 91 -6.35 -7.00 -0.43
C VAL A 91 -5.16 -6.91 -1.39
N ASP A 92 -4.69 -8.05 -1.89
CA ASP A 92 -3.57 -8.16 -2.85
C ASP A 92 -3.91 -7.51 -4.20
N ALA A 93 -5.18 -7.59 -4.61
CA ALA A 93 -5.69 -6.93 -5.81
C ALA A 93 -5.66 -5.41 -5.65
N SER A 94 -6.17 -4.87 -4.52
CA SER A 94 -6.09 -3.44 -4.22
C SER A 94 -4.63 -2.94 -4.24
N PHE A 95 -3.72 -3.67 -3.60
CA PHE A 95 -2.30 -3.34 -3.60
C PHE A 95 -1.69 -3.39 -5.01
N SER A 96 -2.00 -4.42 -5.80
CA SER A 96 -1.50 -4.58 -7.17
C SER A 96 -1.97 -3.48 -8.12
N ILE A 97 -3.21 -3.03 -8.00
CA ILE A 97 -3.73 -1.88 -8.75
C ILE A 97 -2.96 -0.60 -8.35
N GLY A 98 -2.70 -0.42 -7.05
CA GLY A 98 -1.88 0.67 -6.54
C GLY A 98 -0.50 0.70 -7.18
N MET A 99 0.17 -0.46 -7.25
CA MET A 99 1.46 -0.62 -7.91
C MET A 99 1.41 -0.30 -9.40
N LEU A 100 0.41 -0.83 -10.11
CA LEU A 100 0.22 -0.58 -11.53
C LEU A 100 0.07 0.92 -11.83
N TYR A 101 -0.73 1.65 -11.05
CA TYR A 101 -0.85 3.10 -11.23
C TYR A 101 0.39 3.88 -10.75
N SER A 102 1.14 3.38 -9.77
CA SER A 102 2.35 4.04 -9.28
C SER A 102 3.49 3.98 -10.29
N LEU A 103 3.65 2.84 -10.95
CA LEU A 103 4.70 2.61 -11.95
C LEU A 103 4.25 3.06 -13.34
N GLY A 104 2.99 2.80 -13.69
CA GLY A 104 2.52 2.79 -15.06
C GLY A 104 3.14 1.61 -15.82
N ASP A 105 2.32 0.84 -16.54
CA ASP A 105 2.80 -0.25 -17.39
C ASP A 105 1.87 -0.38 -18.59
N GLY A 106 2.42 -0.77 -19.75
CA GLY A 106 1.68 -0.93 -20.99
C GLY A 106 0.82 0.28 -21.38
N GLU A 107 -0.48 0.04 -21.50
CA GLU A 107 -1.52 1.03 -21.81
C GLU A 107 -2.02 1.78 -20.56
N VAL A 108 -1.82 1.23 -19.36
CA VAL A 108 -2.18 1.85 -18.08
C VAL A 108 -1.13 2.88 -17.68
N ARG A 109 -1.48 4.15 -17.89
CA ARG A 109 -0.63 5.29 -17.53
C ARG A 109 -0.49 5.44 -16.02
N LYS A 110 0.71 5.85 -15.61
CA LYS A 110 1.00 6.28 -14.24
C LYS A 110 -0.02 7.33 -13.76
N ASN A 111 -0.52 7.15 -12.54
CA ASN A 111 -1.45 8.06 -11.88
C ASN A 111 -1.25 8.00 -10.36
N SER A 112 -0.52 8.96 -9.79
CA SER A 112 -0.20 8.99 -8.36
C SER A 112 -1.45 9.06 -7.47
N GLN A 113 -2.46 9.84 -7.86
CA GLN A 113 -3.70 9.96 -7.08
C GLN A 113 -4.42 8.61 -6.96
N LYS A 114 -4.62 7.90 -8.07
CA LYS A 114 -5.22 6.56 -8.06
C LYS A 114 -4.36 5.56 -7.29
N ALA A 115 -3.04 5.63 -7.43
CA ALA A 115 -2.15 4.76 -6.68
C ALA A 115 -2.36 4.91 -5.17
N ILE A 116 -2.39 6.16 -4.67
CA ILE A 116 -2.63 6.46 -3.25
C ILE A 116 -4.02 5.96 -2.81
N ASP A 117 -5.07 6.16 -3.63
CA ASP A 117 -6.41 5.67 -3.32
C ASP A 117 -6.44 4.14 -3.11
N TYR A 118 -5.80 3.38 -4.00
CA TYR A 118 -5.74 1.93 -3.90
C TYR A 118 -4.83 1.42 -2.77
N TYR A 119 -3.72 2.11 -2.48
CA TYR A 119 -2.91 1.77 -1.31
C TYR A 119 -3.63 2.03 0.01
N LEU A 120 -4.41 3.11 0.11
CA LEU A 120 -5.22 3.36 1.31
C LEU A 120 -6.36 2.35 1.45
N LEU A 121 -6.97 1.92 0.33
CA LEU A 121 -7.92 0.81 0.34
C LEU A 121 -7.26 -0.47 0.85
N ALA A 122 -6.06 -0.80 0.34
CA ALA A 122 -5.31 -1.97 0.80
C ALA A 122 -4.98 -1.88 2.31
N LEU A 123 -4.62 -0.71 2.83
CA LEU A 123 -4.40 -0.49 4.26
C LEU A 123 -5.66 -0.68 5.10
N ASN A 124 -6.79 -0.16 4.61
CA ASN A 124 -8.08 -0.33 5.27
C ASN A 124 -8.46 -1.82 5.39
N ASP A 125 -8.06 -2.62 4.41
CA ASP A 125 -8.36 -4.05 4.36
C ASP A 125 -7.24 -4.92 4.99
N GLY A 126 -6.20 -4.30 5.56
CA GLY A 126 -5.17 -4.98 6.36
C GLY A 126 -3.80 -5.19 5.69
N HIS A 127 -3.56 -4.66 4.49
CA HIS A 127 -2.25 -4.73 3.82
C HIS A 127 -1.25 -3.73 4.39
N GLU A 128 -0.66 -4.02 5.55
CA GLU A 128 0.26 -3.08 6.20
C GLU A 128 1.47 -2.69 5.32
N ASP A 129 1.92 -3.55 4.41
CA ASP A 129 3.04 -3.23 3.50
C ASP A 129 2.74 -2.06 2.54
N ALA A 130 1.46 -1.72 2.33
CA ALA A 130 1.09 -0.53 1.56
C ALA A 130 1.60 0.77 2.22
N VAL A 131 1.82 0.77 3.54
CA VAL A 131 2.46 1.88 4.25
C VAL A 131 3.86 2.13 3.70
N ILE A 132 4.64 1.10 3.41
CA ILE A 132 6.02 1.26 2.91
C ILE A 132 6.03 2.00 1.57
N ILE A 133 5.04 1.74 0.72
CA ILE A 133 4.95 2.42 -0.57
C ILE A 133 4.49 3.87 -0.39
N LEU A 134 3.48 4.13 0.44
CA LEU A 134 3.06 5.49 0.78
C LEU A 134 4.20 6.28 1.42
N GLN A 135 4.96 5.66 2.32
CA GLN A 135 6.21 6.20 2.85
C GLN A 135 7.19 6.57 1.74
N SER A 136 7.46 5.66 0.81
CA SER A 136 8.37 5.96 -0.32
C SER A 136 7.88 7.12 -1.20
N MET A 137 6.55 7.28 -1.36
CA MET A 137 5.96 8.38 -2.10
C MET A 137 6.09 9.70 -1.33
N MET A 138 5.83 9.66 -0.02
CA MET A 138 6.09 10.76 0.89
C MET A 138 7.55 11.16 0.81
N MET A 139 8.47 10.17 0.79
CA MET A 139 9.94 10.27 0.69
C MET A 139 10.49 10.70 -0.69
N ARG A 140 9.63 10.81 -1.71
CA ARG A 140 9.97 11.41 -3.01
C ARG A 140 9.32 12.78 -3.26
N ASN A 141 8.62 13.34 -2.27
CA ASN A 141 7.88 14.60 -2.37
C ASN A 141 6.83 14.60 -3.50
N ASP A 142 6.13 13.47 -3.68
CA ASP A 142 5.03 13.41 -4.65
C ASP A 142 3.95 14.45 -4.25
N PRO A 143 3.54 15.34 -5.16
CA PRO A 143 2.63 16.44 -4.81
C PRO A 143 1.25 15.93 -4.35
N GLU A 144 0.79 14.79 -4.87
CA GLU A 144 -0.54 14.25 -4.53
C GLU A 144 -0.54 13.68 -3.11
N ILE A 145 0.53 12.98 -2.71
CA ILE A 145 0.58 12.43 -1.35
C ILE A 145 0.79 13.52 -0.31
N ARG A 146 1.47 14.62 -0.64
CA ARG A 146 1.67 15.75 0.28
C ARG A 146 0.35 16.33 0.78
N VAL A 147 -0.66 16.42 -0.07
CA VAL A 147 -1.98 16.96 0.29
C VAL A 147 -2.71 16.01 1.25
N ARG A 148 -2.50 14.70 1.11
CA ARG A 148 -3.20 13.66 1.88
C ARG A 148 -2.46 13.21 3.13
N MET A 149 -1.16 13.47 3.18
CA MET A 149 -0.24 13.04 4.23
C MET A 149 -0.76 13.27 5.65
N PRO A 150 -1.33 14.44 6.02
CA PRO A 150 -1.86 14.63 7.37
C PRO A 150 -2.94 13.60 7.74
N SER A 151 -3.90 13.35 6.83
CA SER A 151 -4.97 12.37 7.06
C SER A 151 -4.46 10.93 7.10
N ILE A 152 -3.47 10.60 6.25
CA ILE A 152 -2.86 9.26 6.22
C ILE A 152 -2.16 8.98 7.55
N ILE A 153 -1.48 9.97 8.11
CA ILE A 153 -0.74 9.79 9.36
C ILE A 153 -1.67 9.79 10.57
N ASP A 154 -2.72 10.60 10.56
CA ASP A 154 -3.75 10.56 11.61
C ASP A 154 -4.40 9.17 11.69
N GLN A 155 -4.73 8.59 10.53
CA GLN A 155 -5.43 7.31 10.46
C GLN A 155 -4.50 6.10 10.63
N TYR A 156 -3.34 6.10 9.99
CA TYR A 156 -2.45 4.93 9.89
C TYR A 156 -1.09 5.14 10.59
N GLY A 157 -0.88 6.24 11.31
CA GLY A 157 0.42 6.63 11.87
C GLY A 157 1.08 5.58 12.76
N SER A 158 0.31 4.71 13.42
CA SER A 158 0.84 3.58 14.19
C SER A 158 1.60 2.56 13.34
N LEU A 159 1.23 2.42 12.06
CA LEU A 159 1.88 1.53 11.09
C LEU A 159 3.17 2.14 10.53
N PHE A 160 3.36 3.46 10.63
CA PHE A 160 4.56 4.15 10.14
C PHE A 160 5.77 4.01 11.08
N GLY A 161 5.61 3.36 12.23
CA GLY A 161 6.60 3.31 13.31
C GLY A 161 6.28 4.30 14.44
N GLN A 162 7.19 4.44 15.40
CA GLN A 162 6.93 5.30 16.56
C GLN A 162 6.95 6.79 16.17
N VAL A 163 5.76 7.42 16.13
CA VAL A 163 5.66 8.88 16.15
C VAL A 163 6.14 9.37 17.52
N ARG A 164 7.23 10.14 17.57
CA ARG A 164 7.78 10.68 18.83
C ARG A 164 7.82 12.20 18.76
N GLN A 165 7.55 12.87 19.89
CA GLN A 165 7.98 14.26 20.04
C GLN A 165 9.50 14.28 20.10
N VAL A 166 10.13 14.62 18.97
CA VAL A 166 11.58 14.81 18.93
C VAL A 166 11.87 16.24 19.38
N LYS A 167 12.41 16.41 20.59
CA LYS A 167 13.13 17.64 20.91
C LYS A 167 14.36 17.67 20.01
N ALA A 168 14.46 18.67 19.13
CA ALA A 168 15.69 18.87 18.37
C ALA A 168 16.87 18.89 19.35
N ARG A 169 17.82 17.96 19.21
CA ARG A 169 19.13 18.16 19.85
C ARG A 169 19.78 19.32 19.12
N THR A 170 20.38 20.23 19.88
CA THR A 170 20.98 21.49 19.43
C THR A 170 21.69 21.32 18.09
N LEU A 171 20.99 21.64 16.99
CA LEU A 171 21.62 21.72 15.68
C LEU A 171 22.54 22.93 15.75
N ASN A 172 23.84 22.69 15.74
CA ASN A 172 24.83 23.75 15.64
C ASN A 172 24.70 24.36 14.24
N VAL A 173 23.76 25.29 14.09
CA VAL A 173 23.63 26.12 12.90
C VAL A 173 24.82 27.07 12.90
N ARG A 174 25.95 26.59 12.38
CA ARG A 174 27.11 27.44 12.10
C ARG A 174 26.68 28.39 10.97
N ASN A 175 26.35 29.62 11.34
CA ASN A 175 26.20 30.83 10.52
C ASN A 175 24.75 31.26 10.19
N GLY A 176 24.31 32.33 10.87
CA GLY A 176 23.22 33.22 10.44
C GLY A 176 21.82 32.61 10.32
N PRO A 177 20.77 33.43 10.09
CA PRO A 177 19.42 32.92 9.91
C PRO A 177 19.26 32.29 8.52
N SER A 178 19.74 31.06 8.37
CA SER A 178 19.38 30.20 7.24
C SER A 178 17.98 29.60 7.45
N VAL A 179 17.38 29.04 6.40
CA VAL A 179 16.14 28.25 6.50
C VAL A 179 16.24 27.16 7.59
N GLU A 180 17.44 26.61 7.79
CA GLU A 180 17.73 25.61 8.82
C GLU A 180 17.60 26.18 10.23
N SER A 181 17.98 27.45 10.46
CA SER A 181 17.85 28.08 11.78
C SER A 181 16.38 28.21 12.20
N LYS A 182 15.49 28.56 11.25
CA LYS A 182 14.05 28.69 11.51
C LYS A 182 13.39 27.33 11.81
N ILE A 183 13.75 26.30 11.04
CA ILE A 183 13.28 24.91 11.26
C ILE A 183 13.74 24.41 12.64
N VAL A 184 15.01 24.64 13.01
CA VAL A 184 15.56 24.25 14.31
C VAL A 184 14.85 24.93 15.46
N THR A 185 14.60 26.25 15.36
CA THR A 185 13.86 26.98 16.41
C THR A 185 12.43 26.45 16.57
N GLN A 186 11.76 26.03 15.49
CA GLN A 186 10.40 25.49 15.53
C GLN A 186 10.34 24.03 16.02
N LEU A 187 11.33 23.18 15.71
CA LEU A 187 11.43 21.84 16.31
C LEU A 187 11.68 21.91 17.82
N MET A 188 12.43 22.91 18.27
CA MET A 188 12.68 23.17 19.70
C MET A 188 11.43 23.62 20.47
N SER A 189 10.37 24.10 19.80
CA SER A 189 9.12 24.52 20.44
C SER A 189 8.12 23.38 20.69
N GLY A 190 8.50 22.13 20.40
CA GLY A 190 7.74 20.94 20.82
C GLY A 190 6.76 20.37 19.79
N GLN A 191 7.05 20.49 18.49
CA GLN A 191 6.22 19.90 17.44
C GLN A 191 6.33 18.37 17.39
N ASN A 192 5.23 17.72 16.99
CA ASN A 192 5.19 16.27 16.75
C ASN A 192 5.92 15.93 15.45
N VAL A 193 6.83 14.96 15.52
CA VAL A 193 7.68 14.51 14.41
C VAL A 193 7.43 13.02 14.19
N LEU A 194 7.37 12.60 12.94
CA LEU A 194 7.53 11.19 12.60
C LEU A 194 9.02 10.88 12.48
N GLU A 195 9.50 9.97 13.32
CA GLU A 195 10.82 9.37 13.20
C GLU A 195 10.61 7.92 12.73
N MET A 196 11.15 7.59 11.56
CA MET A 196 10.99 6.27 10.95
C MET A 196 12.19 5.41 11.35
N ASP A 197 11.97 4.36 12.12
CA ASP A 197 13.01 3.36 12.44
C ASP A 197 12.60 2.00 11.87
N LYS A 198 13.51 1.39 11.10
CA LYS A 198 13.67 -0.07 11.15
C LYS A 198 15.15 -0.42 10.93
N GLN A 199 15.83 -0.71 12.04
CA GLN A 199 17.07 -1.49 12.13
C GLN A 199 18.37 -0.78 11.68
N GLY A 200 18.53 0.47 12.12
CA GLY A 200 19.87 0.97 12.45
C GLY A 200 20.62 1.79 11.40
N LYS A 201 20.01 2.19 10.27
CA LYS A 201 20.50 3.29 9.44
C LYS A 201 19.32 4.04 8.80
N TRP A 202 19.42 5.38 8.80
CA TRP A 202 18.49 6.42 8.33
C TRP A 202 17.42 6.88 9.32
N SER A 203 17.40 8.20 9.56
CA SER A 203 16.29 8.95 10.16
C SER A 203 15.92 10.09 9.21
N GLN A 204 14.76 9.97 8.55
CA GLN A 204 14.09 11.12 7.95
C GLN A 204 13.04 11.61 8.94
N VAL A 205 13.11 12.90 9.27
CA VAL A 205 12.15 13.58 10.15
C VAL A 205 11.11 14.25 9.25
N ALA A 206 9.87 13.79 9.33
CA ALA A 206 8.72 14.48 8.73
C ALA A 206 8.02 15.32 9.81
N ILE A 207 7.93 16.64 9.59
CA ILE A 207 7.25 17.58 10.49
C ILE A 207 5.76 17.58 10.18
N LEU A 208 4.92 17.29 11.18
CA LEU A 208 3.52 16.95 10.96
C LEU A 208 2.52 18.10 11.04
N HIS A 209 2.88 19.24 11.62
CA HIS A 209 1.97 20.38 11.78
C HIS A 209 2.56 21.66 11.21
N ASN A 210 1.82 22.27 10.28
CA ASN A 210 2.32 23.30 9.36
C ASN A 210 1.58 24.63 9.48
N ASP A 211 0.99 24.93 10.64
CA ASP A 211 0.40 26.24 10.91
C ASP A 211 1.51 27.21 11.35
N GLY A 212 1.88 28.15 10.47
CA GLY A 212 2.83 29.22 10.75
C GLY A 212 4.24 29.06 10.16
N ILE A 213 4.47 28.12 9.24
CA ILE A 213 5.74 28.03 8.48
C ILE A 213 5.62 28.87 7.20
N ASP A 214 6.64 29.71 6.96
CA ASP A 214 6.85 30.45 5.71
C ASP A 214 6.79 29.50 4.50
N GLU A 215 5.96 29.78 3.49
CA GLU A 215 5.76 28.92 2.32
C GLU A 215 7.08 28.58 1.60
N SER A 216 8.07 29.46 1.64
CA SER A 216 9.40 29.23 1.05
C SER A 216 10.23 28.16 1.78
N ILE A 217 9.87 27.87 3.04
CA ILE A 217 10.50 26.89 3.93
C ILE A 217 9.68 25.60 3.96
N ARG A 218 8.37 25.71 3.76
CA ARG A 218 7.40 24.59 3.75
C ARG A 218 7.78 23.48 2.77
N ASP A 219 8.29 23.83 1.59
CA ASP A 219 8.75 22.86 0.58
C ASP A 219 10.08 22.17 0.96
N ARG A 220 10.84 22.73 1.92
CA ARG A 220 12.13 22.23 2.39
C ARG A 220 12.04 21.50 3.74
N ALA A 221 11.09 21.89 4.60
CA ALA A 221 10.93 21.44 5.98
C ALA A 221 10.19 20.10 6.13
N VAL A 222 9.61 19.57 5.04
CA VAL A 222 9.08 18.19 5.00
C VAL A 222 10.22 17.15 5.08
N TRP A 223 11.49 17.61 5.05
CA TRP A 223 12.68 16.79 4.89
C TRP A 223 13.79 17.25 5.81
N VAL A 224 13.98 16.61 6.97
CA VAL A 224 15.35 16.51 7.47
C VAL A 224 15.91 15.18 7.02
N TYR A 225 16.47 15.19 5.81
CA TYR A 225 17.54 14.29 5.41
C TYR A 225 18.84 15.09 5.56
N ASN A 226 19.70 14.74 6.53
CA ASN A 226 21.03 15.35 6.67
C ASN A 226 22.12 14.26 6.63
N PRO A 227 22.69 13.93 5.45
CA PRO A 227 23.77 12.96 5.31
C PRO A 227 25.15 13.53 5.70
N LEU A 228 25.26 14.81 6.09
CA LEU A 228 26.52 15.44 6.51
C LEU A 228 26.78 15.33 8.03
N LEU A 229 25.87 14.75 8.80
CA LEU A 229 26.07 14.51 10.24
C LEU A 229 26.84 13.21 10.56
N GLU A 230 27.17 12.38 9.56
CA GLU A 230 27.97 11.16 9.75
C GLU A 230 29.48 11.32 9.49
N SER A 231 29.98 12.48 9.05
CA SER A 231 31.43 12.69 8.83
C SER A 231 32.15 13.49 9.92
N ALA A 232 31.54 13.67 11.10
CA ALA A 232 32.14 14.44 12.20
C ALA A 232 32.52 13.58 13.43
N THR A 233 32.76 12.29 13.25
CA THR A 233 33.50 11.47 14.23
C THR A 233 34.58 10.65 13.54
N SER A 234 35.63 11.33 13.07
CA SER A 234 36.95 10.74 12.93
C SER A 234 38.03 11.81 13.17
N SER A 235 38.16 12.23 14.43
CA SER A 235 39.42 12.75 14.98
C SER A 235 39.26 12.89 16.49
N ASP A 236 39.59 11.82 17.21
CA ASP A 236 40.56 11.83 18.31
C ASP A 236 41.27 10.47 18.28
#